data_AF-A0A3D5VA16-F1
#
_entry.id   AF-A0A3D5VA16-F1
#
_cell.length_a   1.000
_cell.length_b   1.000
_cell.length_c   1.000
_cell.angle_alpha   90.00
_cell.angle_beta   90.00
_cell.angle_gamma   90.00
#
_symmetry.space_group_name_H-M   'P 1'
#
loop_
_entity.id
_entity.type
_entity.pdbx_description
1 polymer ?
#
loop_
_entity_poly.entity_id
_entity_poly.type
_entity_poly.pdbx_seq_one_letter_code
_entity_poly.pdbx_strand_id
1 'polypeptide(L)'
;VDEVIILDRKDIAYQSKDMMQKVLDKYNAGIEIVTIKLQNVNPPDKVKPAFNAVNSAKQEKERITNDAWQKYNQVIPEAKGKAKRTIEEAEGYAVNRVNRAEGDANKFIEVWKQYRTAKTVTKKRMYLETLQEILPKVDKIYLVDEDQKGILPLLDLGRGK
;
A
#
# COMPACT_ATOMS: atom_id res chain seq x y z
N VAL A 1 -29.07 23.33 22.60
CA VAL A 1 -30.51 23.46 22.26
C VAL A 1 -31.05 22.15 21.70
N ASP A 2 -30.36 21.48 20.78
CA ASP A 2 -30.82 20.18 20.24
C ASP A 2 -30.85 19.04 21.28
N GLU A 3 -29.89 19.00 22.21
CA GLU A 3 -29.85 18.00 23.28
C GLU A 3 -31.00 18.16 24.29
N VAL A 4 -31.42 19.42 24.52
CA VAL A 4 -32.55 19.78 25.39
C VAL A 4 -33.86 19.28 24.79
N ILE A 5 -34.06 19.39 23.48
CA ILE A 5 -35.27 18.88 22.82
C ILE A 5 -35.37 17.35 22.87
N ILE A 6 -34.25 16.63 22.88
CA ILE A 6 -34.24 15.16 22.89
C ILE A 6 -34.33 14.61 24.32
N LEU A 7 -33.63 15.22 25.28
CA LEU A 7 -33.69 14.85 26.70
C LEU A 7 -35.05 15.20 27.31
N ASP A 8 -35.54 16.42 27.09
CA ASP A 8 -36.84 16.86 27.62
C ASP A 8 -38.00 16.02 27.07
N ARG A 9 -37.88 15.47 25.85
CA ARG A 9 -38.88 14.55 25.29
C ARG A 9 -39.01 13.26 26.07
N LYS A 10 -37.91 12.71 26.60
CA LYS A 10 -37.96 11.50 27.44
C LYS A 10 -38.62 11.82 28.78
N ASP A 11 -38.29 12.97 29.36
CA ASP A 11 -38.82 13.40 30.64
C ASP A 11 -40.32 13.72 30.55
N ILE A 12 -40.76 14.40 29.48
CA ILE A 12 -42.18 14.67 29.22
C ILE A 12 -42.95 13.36 28.99
N ALA A 13 -42.38 12.40 28.26
CA ALA A 13 -43.01 11.10 28.04
C ALA A 13 -43.17 10.31 29.36
N TYR A 14 -42.19 10.39 30.25
CA TYR A 14 -42.24 9.76 31.57
C TYR A 14 -43.28 10.43 32.50
N GLN A 15 -43.29 11.76 32.56
CA GLN A 15 -44.28 12.51 33.35
C GLN A 15 -45.71 12.27 32.84
N SER A 16 -45.91 12.23 31.52
CA SER A 16 -47.22 11.92 30.92
C SER A 16 -47.66 10.49 31.27
N LYS A 17 -46.73 9.53 31.32
CA LYS A 17 -47.01 8.14 31.68
C LYS A 17 -47.50 8.04 33.12
N ASP A 18 -46.77 8.64 34.05
CA ASP A 18 -47.12 8.66 35.47
C ASP A 18 -48.48 9.33 35.70
N MET A 19 -48.74 10.47 35.04
CA MET A 19 -50.00 11.18 35.16
C MET A 19 -51.19 10.37 34.60
N MET A 20 -51.03 9.74 33.43
CA MET A 20 -52.09 8.90 32.85
C MET A 20 -52.34 7.63 33.66
N GLN A 21 -51.29 7.00 34.19
CA GLN A 21 -51.42 5.81 35.05
C GLN A 21 -52.21 6.16 36.32
N LYS A 22 -51.88 7.27 37.00
CA LYS A 22 -52.62 7.75 38.18
C LYS A 22 -54.10 8.00 37.90
N VAL A 23 -54.44 8.49 36.71
CA VAL A 23 -55.84 8.70 36.30
C VAL A 23 -56.54 7.36 36.10
N LEU A 24 -55.93 6.41 35.40
CA LEU A 24 -56.50 5.08 35.15
C LEU A 24 -56.66 4.24 36.42
N ASP A 25 -55.70 4.34 37.34
CA ASP A 25 -55.76 3.70 38.67
C ASP A 25 -56.91 4.28 39.50
N LYS A 26 -57.12 5.60 39.46
CA LYS A 26 -58.25 6.26 40.13
C LYS A 26 -59.60 5.79 39.59
N TYR A 27 -59.69 5.47 38.30
CA TYR A 27 -60.89 4.92 37.68
C TYR A 27 -61.00 3.39 37.80
N ASN A 28 -60.06 2.71 38.48
CA ASN A 28 -59.99 1.24 38.59
C ASN A 28 -60.11 0.54 37.23
N ALA A 29 -59.48 1.09 36.20
CA ALA A 29 -59.62 0.61 34.82
C ALA A 29 -58.92 -0.74 34.57
N GLY A 30 -58.00 -1.17 35.46
CA GLY A 30 -57.24 -2.43 35.31
C GLY A 30 -56.24 -2.41 34.14
N ILE A 31 -55.87 -1.22 33.65
CA ILE A 31 -54.99 -1.03 32.49
C ILE A 31 -53.63 -0.49 32.96
N GLU A 32 -52.55 -1.14 32.55
CA GLU A 32 -51.17 -0.71 32.79
C GLU A 32 -50.58 -0.07 31.52
N ILE A 33 -50.12 1.17 31.63
CA ILE A 33 -49.42 1.85 30.54
C ILE A 33 -47.96 1.41 30.56
N VAL A 34 -47.49 0.75 29.49
CA VAL A 34 -46.09 0.32 29.38
C VAL A 34 -45.19 1.45 28.87
N THR A 35 -45.61 2.17 27.83
CA THR A 35 -44.80 3.23 27.19
C THR A 35 -45.67 4.26 26.48
N ILE A 36 -45.36 5.54 26.66
CA ILE A 36 -45.93 6.64 25.86
C ILE A 36 -44.93 7.02 24.77
N LYS A 37 -45.37 6.92 23.50
CA LYS A 37 -44.62 7.43 22.35
C LYS A 37 -45.21 8.78 21.97
N LEU A 38 -44.47 9.87 22.25
CA LEU A 38 -44.83 11.20 21.77
C LEU A 38 -44.78 11.21 20.25
N GLN A 39 -45.82 11.75 19.60
CA GLN A 39 -45.81 11.88 18.15
C GLN A 39 -44.75 12.89 17.70
N ASN A 40 -44.20 12.65 16.51
CA ASN A 40 -43.16 13.50 15.92
C ASN A 40 -43.72 14.90 15.67
N VAL A 41 -43.36 15.85 16.53
CA VAL A 41 -43.63 17.27 16.28
C VAL A 41 -42.66 17.76 15.21
N ASN A 42 -43.18 18.00 14.00
CA ASN A 42 -42.41 18.62 12.93
C ASN A 42 -42.20 20.11 13.25
N PRO A 43 -41.01 20.68 12.98
CA PRO A 43 -40.78 22.11 13.15
C PRO A 43 -41.77 22.91 12.29
N PRO A 44 -42.28 24.08 12.75
CA PRO A 44 -43.15 24.91 11.94
C PRO A 44 -42.45 25.38 10.66
N ASP A 45 -43.19 25.56 9.56
CA ASP A 45 -42.62 25.80 8.22
C ASP A 45 -41.66 27.01 8.15
N LYS A 46 -41.87 28.01 9.02
CA LYS A 46 -41.02 29.20 9.10
C LYS A 46 -39.59 28.93 9.60
N VAL A 47 -39.36 27.87 10.38
CA VAL A 47 -38.04 27.58 11.02
C VAL A 47 -37.34 26.35 10.46
N LYS A 48 -38.03 25.55 9.64
CA LYS A 48 -37.44 24.37 8.96
C LYS A 48 -36.16 24.71 8.18
N PRO A 49 -36.07 25.82 7.42
CA PRO A 49 -34.84 26.14 6.68
C PRO A 49 -33.64 26.38 7.59
N ALA A 50 -33.83 27.09 8.70
CA ALA A 50 -32.77 27.36 9.68
C ALA A 50 -32.31 26.08 10.39
N PHE A 51 -33.24 25.20 10.76
CA PHE A 51 -32.92 23.92 11.38
C PHE A 51 -32.15 22.98 10.43
N ASN A 52 -32.57 22.93 9.17
CA ASN A 52 -31.86 22.16 8.14
C ASN A 52 -30.45 22.72 7.91
N ALA A 53 -30.29 24.04 7.85
CA ALA A 53 -28.99 24.68 7.66
C ALA A 53 -28.00 24.36 8.78
N VAL A 54 -28.42 24.36 10.06
CA VAL A 54 -27.56 23.98 11.19
C VAL A 54 -27.12 22.52 11.09
N ASN A 55 -28.04 21.62 10.76
CA ASN A 55 -27.71 20.20 10.59
C ASN A 55 -26.75 19.97 9.42
N SER A 56 -27.00 20.61 8.27
CA SER A 56 -26.09 20.54 7.11
C SER A 56 -24.72 21.10 7.44
N ALA A 57 -24.63 22.23 8.15
CA ALA A 57 -23.35 22.80 8.57
C ALA A 57 -22.58 21.87 9.52
N LYS A 58 -23.29 21.19 10.44
CA LYS A 58 -22.68 20.21 11.35
C LYS A 58 -22.16 18.98 10.60
N GLN A 59 -22.96 18.42 9.69
CA GLN A 59 -22.55 17.31 8.84
C GLN A 59 -21.36 17.68 7.95
N GLU A 60 -21.36 18.88 7.38
CA GLU A 60 -20.27 19.36 6.54
C GLU A 60 -18.97 19.53 7.34
N LYS A 61 -19.05 20.07 8.56
CA LYS A 61 -17.90 20.15 9.48
C LYS A 61 -17.34 18.76 9.80
N GLU A 62 -18.21 17.81 10.12
CA GLU A 62 -17.81 16.42 10.40
C GLU A 62 -17.16 15.78 9.16
N ARG A 63 -17.73 15.98 7.98
CA ARG A 63 -17.18 15.52 6.70
C ARG A 63 -15.79 16.09 6.44
N ILE A 64 -15.61 17.41 6.53
CA ILE A 64 -14.31 18.07 6.33
C ILE A 64 -13.28 17.55 7.33
N THR A 65 -13.69 17.36 8.59
CA THR A 65 -12.80 16.84 9.64
C THR A 65 -12.36 15.42 9.30
N ASN A 66 -13.29 14.55 8.89
CA ASN A 66 -13.00 13.18 8.50
C ASN A 66 -12.11 13.10 7.24
N ASP A 67 -12.37 13.94 6.24
CA ASP A 67 -11.56 14.03 5.03
C ASP A 67 -10.12 14.47 5.34
N ALA A 68 -9.96 15.42 6.27
CA ALA A 68 -8.65 15.88 6.74
C ALA A 68 -7.89 14.77 7.47
N TRP A 69 -8.56 14.05 8.38
CA TRP A 69 -7.98 12.88 9.06
C TRP A 69 -7.58 11.79 8.09
N GLN A 70 -8.42 11.48 7.09
CA GLN A 70 -8.11 10.51 6.06
C GLN A 70 -6.85 10.91 5.28
N LYS A 71 -6.76 12.15 4.81
CA LYS A 71 -5.57 12.66 4.11
C LYS A 71 -4.32 12.59 4.98
N TYR A 72 -4.42 13.00 6.26
CA TYR A 72 -3.31 12.92 7.20
C TYR A 72 -2.83 11.47 7.39
N ASN A 73 -3.78 10.55 7.63
CA ASN A 73 -3.51 9.13 7.84
C ASN A 73 -3.02 8.41 6.57
N GLN A 74 -3.19 9.01 5.39
CA GLN A 74 -2.64 8.48 4.15
C GLN A 74 -1.22 9.04 3.89
N VAL A 75 -1.08 10.37 3.89
CA VAL A 75 0.15 11.04 3.44
C VAL A 75 1.31 10.81 4.40
N ILE A 76 1.08 10.90 5.72
CA ILE A 76 2.17 10.79 6.70
C ILE A 76 2.75 9.37 6.74
N PRO A 77 1.94 8.29 6.84
CA PRO A 77 2.48 6.93 6.81
C PRO A 77 3.10 6.57 5.46
N GLU A 78 2.52 7.03 4.34
CA GLU A 78 3.09 6.78 3.02
C GLU A 78 4.46 7.44 2.87
N ALA A 79 4.61 8.70 3.28
CA ALA A 79 5.89 9.42 3.23
C ALA A 79 6.94 8.75 4.14
N LYS A 80 6.56 8.35 5.36
CA LYS A 80 7.45 7.60 6.27
C LYS A 80 7.86 6.25 5.69
N GLY A 81 6.92 5.54 5.06
CA GLY A 81 7.17 4.25 4.40
C GLY A 81 8.14 4.40 3.23
N LYS A 82 7.95 5.41 2.38
CA LYS A 82 8.88 5.73 1.28
C LYS A 82 10.27 6.06 1.79
N ALA A 83 10.38 6.93 2.80
CA ALA A 83 11.67 7.29 3.39
C ALA A 83 12.40 6.06 3.96
N LYS A 84 11.71 5.22 4.75
CA LYS A 84 12.29 3.99 5.29
C LYS A 84 12.72 3.04 4.17
N ARG A 85 11.88 2.85 3.15
CA ARG A 85 12.20 1.99 2.00
C ARG A 85 13.48 2.44 1.29
N THR A 86 13.65 3.74 1.04
CA THR A 86 14.86 4.28 0.41
C THR A 86 16.11 4.03 1.24
N ILE A 87 16.02 4.15 2.57
CA ILE A 87 17.15 3.88 3.49
C ILE A 87 17.52 2.39 3.43
N GLU A 88 16.55 1.50 3.58
CA GLU A 88 16.76 0.04 3.56
C GLU A 88 17.29 -0.44 2.20
N GLU A 89 16.80 0.13 1.09
CA GLU A 89 17.32 -0.15 -0.25
C GLU A 89 18.78 0.30 -0.40
N ALA A 90 19.15 1.46 0.16
CA ALA A 90 20.52 1.97 0.13
C ALA A 90 21.46 1.14 1.01
N GLU A 91 21.02 0.76 2.21
CA GLU A 91 21.77 -0.13 3.11
C GLU A 91 21.95 -1.52 2.47
N GLY A 92 20.88 -2.09 1.91
CA GLY A 92 20.93 -3.35 1.17
C GLY A 92 21.87 -3.29 -0.03
N TYR A 93 21.87 -2.18 -0.78
CA TYR A 93 22.81 -1.97 -1.88
C TYR A 93 24.26 -1.90 -1.41
N ALA A 94 24.53 -1.17 -0.33
CA ALA A 94 25.87 -1.05 0.24
C ALA A 94 26.41 -2.42 0.71
N VAL A 95 25.59 -3.17 1.46
CA VAL A 95 25.93 -4.53 1.92
C VAL A 95 26.16 -5.47 0.73
N ASN A 96 25.28 -5.44 -0.28
CA ASN A 96 25.44 -6.25 -1.48
C ASN A 96 26.75 -5.91 -2.22
N ARG A 97 27.07 -4.62 -2.37
CA ARG A 97 28.33 -4.17 -3.01
C ARG A 97 29.56 -4.69 -2.28
N VAL A 98 29.59 -4.63 -0.95
CA VAL A 98 30.70 -5.14 -0.15
C VAL A 98 30.80 -6.66 -0.28
N ASN A 99 29.70 -7.38 -0.05
CA ASN A 99 29.69 -8.85 -0.13
C ASN A 99 30.08 -9.37 -1.52
N ARG A 100 29.65 -8.67 -2.58
CA ARG A 100 30.02 -9.01 -3.95
C ARG A 100 31.51 -8.77 -4.19
N ALA A 101 32.05 -7.64 -3.74
CA ALA A 101 33.47 -7.35 -3.86
C ALA A 101 34.34 -8.37 -3.09
N GLU A 102 33.94 -8.73 -1.87
CA GLU A 102 34.62 -9.78 -1.09
C GLU A 102 34.51 -11.15 -1.74
N GLY A 103 33.33 -11.51 -2.25
CA GLY A 103 33.10 -12.76 -2.98
C GLY A 103 33.97 -12.86 -4.24
N ASP A 104 34.03 -11.78 -5.03
CA ASP A 104 34.86 -11.71 -6.24
C ASP A 104 36.36 -11.76 -5.89
N ALA A 105 36.79 -11.07 -4.83
CA ALA A 105 38.17 -11.13 -4.35
C ALA A 105 38.56 -12.54 -3.88
N ASN A 106 37.70 -13.19 -3.09
CA ASN A 106 37.91 -14.56 -2.63
C ASN A 106 37.96 -15.54 -3.80
N LYS A 107 37.03 -15.41 -4.76
CA LYS A 107 37.03 -16.21 -5.99
C LYS A 107 38.33 -16.03 -6.78
N PHE A 108 38.82 -14.80 -6.92
CA PHE A 108 40.08 -14.52 -7.58
C PHE A 108 41.27 -15.16 -6.85
N ILE A 109 41.34 -15.06 -5.53
CA ILE A 109 42.40 -15.67 -4.71
C ILE A 109 42.43 -17.18 -4.89
N GLU A 110 41.27 -17.85 -4.85
CA GLU A 110 41.18 -19.29 -5.05
C GLU A 110 41.63 -19.70 -6.46
N VAL A 111 41.20 -18.96 -7.48
CA VAL A 111 41.65 -19.16 -8.85
C VAL A 111 43.17 -18.97 -8.98
N TRP A 112 43.73 -17.92 -8.39
CA TRP A 112 45.16 -17.63 -8.41
C TRP A 112 45.97 -18.73 -7.72
N LYS A 113 45.51 -19.24 -6.57
CA LYS A 113 46.13 -20.37 -5.87
C LYS A 113 46.22 -21.60 -6.78
N GLN A 114 45.13 -21.94 -7.47
CA GLN A 114 45.10 -23.08 -8.40
C GLN A 114 46.00 -22.84 -9.62
N TYR A 115 45.98 -21.63 -10.18
CA TYR A 115 46.83 -21.26 -11.30
C TYR A 115 48.32 -21.37 -10.96
N ARG A 116 48.72 -20.97 -9.73
CA ARG A 116 50.10 -21.08 -9.25
C ARG A 116 50.55 -22.54 -9.17
N THR A 117 49.66 -23.45 -8.76
CA THR A 117 49.97 -24.88 -8.65
C THR A 117 49.97 -25.59 -10.01
N ALA A 118 49.02 -25.29 -10.89
CA ALA A 118 48.80 -26.04 -12.14
C ALA A 118 48.44 -25.15 -13.35
N LYS A 119 49.36 -24.24 -13.71
CA LYS A 119 49.17 -23.19 -14.75
C LYS A 119 48.54 -23.67 -16.06
N THR A 120 49.06 -24.73 -16.66
CA THR A 120 48.63 -25.20 -18.00
C THR A 120 47.20 -25.75 -17.98
N VAL A 121 46.86 -26.51 -16.95
CA VAL A 121 45.54 -27.14 -16.81
C VAL A 121 44.48 -26.09 -16.47
N THR A 122 44.78 -25.15 -15.57
CA THR A 122 43.85 -24.07 -15.19
C THR A 122 43.50 -23.17 -16.38
N LYS A 123 44.50 -22.76 -17.19
CA LYS A 123 44.26 -21.96 -18.40
C LYS A 123 43.36 -22.69 -19.41
N LYS A 124 43.68 -23.96 -19.69
CA LYS A 124 42.92 -24.75 -20.67
C LYS A 124 41.48 -24.98 -20.20
N ARG A 125 41.28 -25.25 -18.91
CA ARG A 125 39.94 -25.39 -18.32
C ARG A 125 39.12 -24.10 -18.47
N MET A 126 39.66 -22.96 -18.05
CA MET A 126 38.97 -21.67 -18.17
C MET A 126 38.57 -21.38 -19.62
N TYR A 127 39.47 -21.61 -20.57
CA TYR A 127 39.18 -21.42 -21.99
C TYR A 127 38.00 -22.28 -22.46
N LEU A 128 38.02 -23.57 -22.14
CA LEU A 128 36.94 -24.49 -22.51
C LEU A 128 35.61 -24.15 -21.81
N GLU A 129 35.64 -23.77 -20.52
CA GLU A 129 34.45 -23.33 -19.78
C GLU A 129 33.85 -22.06 -20.40
N THR A 130 34.67 -21.05 -20.72
CA THR A 130 34.20 -19.82 -21.37
C THR A 130 33.64 -20.09 -22.76
N LEU A 131 34.28 -20.97 -23.54
CA LEU A 131 33.74 -21.37 -24.84
C LEU A 131 32.41 -22.10 -24.69
N GLN A 132 32.27 -23.01 -23.72
CA GLN A 132 31.02 -23.71 -23.47
C GLN A 132 29.88 -22.76 -23.11
N GLU A 133 30.16 -21.67 -22.39
CA GLU A 133 29.14 -20.67 -22.04
C GLU A 133 28.76 -19.77 -23.22
N ILE A 134 29.74 -19.39 -24.05
CA ILE A 134 29.55 -18.42 -25.13
C ILE A 134 29.01 -19.11 -26.39
N LEU A 135 29.50 -20.29 -26.75
CA LEU A 135 29.14 -21.01 -27.99
C LEU A 135 27.62 -21.15 -28.21
N PRO A 136 26.77 -21.46 -27.19
CA PRO A 136 25.32 -21.54 -27.38
C PRO A 136 24.64 -20.19 -27.68
N LYS A 137 25.28 -19.07 -27.34
CA LYS A 137 24.76 -17.70 -27.55
C LYS A 137 25.18 -17.13 -28.91
N VAL A 138 25.98 -17.87 -29.70
CA VAL A 138 26.48 -17.42 -31.01
C VAL A 138 25.61 -18.00 -32.11
N ASP A 139 24.86 -17.15 -32.80
CA ASP A 139 23.93 -17.56 -33.87
C ASP A 139 24.63 -18.09 -35.13
N LYS A 140 25.82 -17.56 -35.46
CA LYS A 140 26.58 -17.96 -36.65
C LYS A 140 28.07 -18.03 -36.34
N ILE A 141 28.64 -19.22 -36.50
CA ILE A 141 30.07 -19.45 -36.38
C ILE A 141 30.64 -19.53 -37.81
N TYR A 142 31.49 -18.59 -38.17
CA TYR A 142 32.20 -18.59 -39.44
C TYR A 142 33.59 -19.19 -39.23
N LEU A 143 33.84 -20.38 -39.78
CA LEU A 143 35.14 -21.04 -39.76
C LEU A 143 35.89 -20.64 -41.04
N VAL A 144 36.96 -19.86 -40.86
CA VAL A 144 37.82 -19.41 -41.96
C VAL A 144 39.13 -20.18 -41.87
N ASP A 145 39.49 -20.87 -42.94
CA ASP A 145 40.75 -21.60 -43.04
C ASP A 145 41.93 -20.62 -43.19
N GLU A 146 43.07 -20.92 -42.59
CA GLU A 146 44.23 -20.01 -42.49
C GLU A 146 44.82 -19.69 -43.89
N ASP A 147 44.60 -20.61 -44.84
CA ASP A 147 45.01 -20.50 -46.24
C ASP A 147 44.05 -19.65 -47.11
N GLN A 148 42.83 -19.33 -46.66
CA GLN A 148 41.85 -18.56 -47.42
C GLN A 148 41.81 -17.07 -47.01
N LYS A 149 42.78 -16.30 -47.52
CA LYS A 149 42.75 -14.83 -47.46
C LYS A 149 41.76 -14.26 -48.48
N GLY A 150 40.50 -14.01 -48.08
CA GLY A 150 39.59 -13.25 -48.94
C GLY A 150 38.07 -13.33 -48.74
N ILE A 151 37.57 -13.78 -47.58
CA ILE A 151 36.12 -14.02 -47.41
C ILE A 151 35.34 -12.84 -46.81
N LEU A 152 36.03 -11.76 -46.40
CA LEU A 152 35.43 -10.52 -45.91
C LEU A 152 34.38 -9.88 -46.85
N PRO A 153 34.51 -9.91 -48.19
CA PRO A 153 33.51 -9.30 -49.09
C PRO A 153 32.19 -10.09 -49.23
N LEU A 154 32.12 -11.33 -48.73
CA LEU A 154 30.95 -12.21 -48.84
C LEU A 154 30.14 -12.31 -47.54
N LEU A 155 30.61 -11.71 -46.45
CA LEU A 155 29.84 -11.58 -45.21
C LEU A 155 28.98 -10.32 -45.30
N ASP A 156 27.66 -10.49 -45.52
CA ASP A 156 26.69 -9.40 -45.33
C ASP A 156 26.61 -9.09 -43.82
N LEU A 157 27.49 -8.20 -43.35
CA LEU A 157 27.52 -7.70 -41.97
C LEU A 157 26.35 -6.73 -41.67
N GLY A 158 25.40 -6.60 -42.60
CA GLY A 158 24.39 -5.54 -42.62
C GLY A 158 22.93 -6.01 -42.53
N ARG A 159 22.61 -7.10 -41.81
CA ARG A 159 21.21 -7.38 -41.39
C ARG A 159 21.13 -8.03 -40.01
N GLY A 160 21.32 -7.22 -38.98
CA GLY A 160 20.68 -7.47 -37.69
C GLY A 160 19.23 -7.01 -37.73
N LYS A 161 18.29 -7.85 -37.29
CA LYS A 161 16.94 -7.42 -36.90
C LYS A 161 17.01 -6.70 -35.56
#